data_AF-A0A7S2VQN1-F1
#
_entry.id   AF-A0A7S2VQN1-F1
#
_cell.length_a   1.000
_cell.length_b   1.000
_cell.length_c   1.000
_cell.angle_alpha   90.00
_cell.angle_beta   90.00
_cell.angle_gamma   90.00
#
_symmetry.space_group_name_H-M   'P 1'
#
loop_
_entity.id
_entity.type
_entity.pdbx_description
1 polymer ?
#
loop_
_entity_poly.entity_id
_entity_poly.type
_entity_poly.pdbx_seq_one_letter_code
_entity_poly.pdbx_strand_id
1 'polypeptide(L)'
;PSANAIHSRLPLAVFSCARWWALLWSLRIFSAFGPKVLPILYTLASMGPFVLVILMLMLGLLCAYAALEGSGLNGGLLKSSFFLGFLGQLDAFPGAVDAEQAVWLEFWLHLFAVIITIVMVNILIGVLSESYDVYQNSADVIFERERALMILTLSLRLLPVAEFRRPWQWLQAFVCIEAPEDWITGNRHCFLWACAPLDEPASLSRLNVLNRHVDRRHQATVDKLDGIAR
;
A
#
# COMPACT_ATOMS: atom_id res chain seq x y z
N PRO A 1 -3.79 17.48 -32.19
CA PRO A 1 -3.13 18.19 -31.06
C PRO A 1 -1.61 18.16 -31.21
N SER A 2 -0.94 19.32 -31.26
CA SER A 2 0.52 19.37 -31.32
C SER A 2 1.12 18.70 -30.07
N ALA A 3 2.21 17.93 -30.22
CA ALA A 3 2.86 17.23 -29.11
C ALA A 3 3.16 18.15 -27.91
N ASN A 4 3.52 19.40 -28.21
CA ASN A 4 3.78 20.46 -27.23
C ASN A 4 2.57 20.80 -26.34
N ALA A 5 1.34 20.64 -26.85
CA ALA A 5 0.12 20.83 -26.07
C ALA A 5 -0.13 19.71 -25.07
N ILE A 6 0.39 18.49 -25.30
CA ILE A 6 0.24 17.38 -24.36
C ILE A 6 1.19 17.57 -23.17
N HIS A 7 2.46 17.94 -23.44
CA HIS A 7 3.46 18.15 -22.40
C HIS A 7 3.08 19.26 -21.41
N SER A 8 2.38 20.31 -21.86
CA SER A 8 1.90 21.38 -20.97
C SER A 8 0.69 20.98 -20.12
N ARG A 9 -0.13 20.02 -20.57
CA ARG A 9 -1.34 19.57 -19.87
C ARG A 9 -1.07 18.46 -18.86
N LEU A 10 -0.02 17.67 -19.07
CA LEU A 10 0.32 16.54 -18.20
C LEU A 10 0.58 16.95 -16.74
N PRO A 11 1.35 18.02 -16.44
CA PRO A 11 1.54 18.47 -15.06
C PRO A 11 0.23 18.89 -14.39
N LEU A 12 -0.66 19.56 -15.14
CA LEU A 12 -1.97 19.97 -14.63
C LEU A 12 -2.86 18.76 -14.31
N ALA A 13 -2.84 17.73 -15.17
CA ALA A 13 -3.58 16.48 -14.95
C ALA A 13 -3.05 15.75 -13.71
N VAL A 14 -1.73 15.57 -13.59
CA VAL A 14 -1.10 14.95 -12.42
C VAL A 14 -1.40 15.75 -11.15
N PHE A 15 -1.29 17.07 -11.19
CA PHE A 15 -1.63 17.94 -10.07
C PHE A 15 -3.09 17.79 -9.65
N SER A 16 -4.02 17.76 -10.60
CA SER A 16 -5.45 17.58 -10.29
C SER A 16 -5.72 16.23 -9.62
N CYS A 17 -5.12 15.14 -10.11
CA CYS A 17 -5.24 13.81 -9.51
C CYS A 17 -4.63 13.78 -8.10
N ALA A 18 -3.42 14.32 -7.93
CA ALA A 18 -2.75 14.40 -6.65
C ALA A 18 -3.54 15.22 -5.62
N ARG A 19 -4.25 16.28 -6.05
CA ARG A 19 -5.13 17.07 -5.19
C ARG A 19 -6.32 16.27 -4.68
N TRP A 20 -6.96 15.47 -5.53
CA TRP A 20 -8.05 14.58 -5.11
C TRP A 20 -7.56 13.49 -4.16
N TRP A 21 -6.37 12.93 -4.43
CA TRP A 21 -5.74 11.99 -3.52
C TRP A 21 -5.44 12.61 -2.15
N ALA A 22 -4.90 13.85 -2.13
CA ALA A 22 -4.66 14.58 -0.88
C ALA A 22 -5.97 14.90 -0.12
N LEU A 23 -7.06 15.15 -0.85
CA LEU A 23 -8.39 15.31 -0.25
C LEU A 23 -8.89 14.00 0.36
N LEU A 24 -8.71 12.86 -0.32
CA LEU A 24 -9.03 11.56 0.26
C LEU A 24 -8.19 11.30 1.53
N TRP A 25 -6.91 11.70 1.52
CA TRP A 25 -6.05 11.61 2.69
C TRP A 25 -6.49 12.51 3.84
N SER A 26 -7.02 13.71 3.58
CA SER A 26 -7.54 14.58 4.64
C SER A 26 -8.86 14.07 5.23
N LEU A 27 -9.65 13.33 4.45
CA LEU A 27 -10.91 12.74 4.93
C LEU A 27 -10.72 11.73 6.07
N ARG A 28 -9.53 11.16 6.22
CA ARG A 28 -9.22 10.17 7.27
C ARG A 28 -9.39 10.68 8.71
N ILE A 29 -9.43 11.99 8.91
CA ILE A 29 -9.52 12.63 10.24
C ILE A 29 -10.96 12.70 10.75
N PHE A 30 -11.95 12.68 9.84
CA PHE A 30 -13.36 12.81 10.23
C PHE A 30 -13.90 11.50 10.79
N SER A 31 -14.63 11.55 11.92
CA SER A 31 -15.22 10.37 12.56
C SER A 31 -16.22 9.61 11.70
N ALA A 32 -16.89 10.28 10.76
CA ALA A 32 -17.81 9.63 9.84
C ALA A 32 -17.11 8.76 8.77
N PHE A 33 -15.90 9.13 8.37
CA PHE A 33 -15.20 8.52 7.22
C PHE A 33 -13.95 7.75 7.63
N GLY A 34 -13.18 8.24 8.60
CA GLY A 34 -11.88 7.72 9.00
C GLY A 34 -11.86 6.21 9.27
N PRO A 35 -12.71 5.68 10.17
CA PRO A 35 -12.73 4.25 10.47
C PRO A 35 -13.03 3.36 9.25
N LYS A 36 -13.70 3.89 8.22
CA LYS A 36 -14.04 3.15 6.99
C LYS A 36 -12.96 3.27 5.91
N VAL A 37 -12.36 4.45 5.78
CA VAL A 37 -11.37 4.76 4.74
C VAL A 37 -9.97 4.25 5.12
N LEU A 38 -9.61 4.26 6.40
CA LEU A 38 -8.29 3.84 6.86
C LEU A 38 -7.97 2.39 6.48
N PRO A 39 -8.83 1.40 6.74
CA PRO A 39 -8.59 0.02 6.31
C PRO A 39 -8.36 -0.10 4.80
N ILE A 40 -9.08 0.66 3.98
CA ILE A 40 -8.90 0.69 2.53
C ILE A 40 -7.52 1.23 2.14
N LEU A 41 -7.05 2.30 2.78
CA LEU A 41 -5.74 2.87 2.49
C LEU A 41 -4.59 1.95 2.92
N TYR A 42 -4.70 1.32 4.09
CA TYR A 42 -3.69 0.38 4.59
C TYR A 42 -3.65 -0.92 3.78
N THR A 43 -4.80 -1.45 3.39
CA THR A 43 -4.85 -2.59 2.45
C THR A 43 -4.22 -2.26 1.11
N LEU A 44 -4.53 -1.11 0.52
CA LEU A 44 -3.89 -0.66 -0.73
C LEU A 44 -2.37 -0.57 -0.59
N ALA A 45 -1.86 -0.07 0.54
CA ALA A 45 -0.42 0.00 0.78
C ALA A 45 0.24 -1.40 0.87
N SER A 46 -0.49 -2.40 1.40
CA SER A 46 0.01 -3.78 1.50
C SER A 46 0.06 -4.53 0.17
N MET A 47 -0.60 -4.03 -0.89
CA MET A 47 -0.65 -4.69 -2.20
C MET A 47 0.67 -4.67 -2.98
N GLY A 48 1.68 -3.92 -2.55
CA GLY A 48 2.92 -3.69 -3.31
C GLY A 48 3.55 -4.95 -3.92
N PRO A 49 3.81 -6.01 -3.12
CA PRO A 49 4.35 -7.27 -3.64
C PRO A 49 3.46 -7.93 -4.70
N PHE A 50 2.14 -7.90 -4.53
CA PHE A 50 1.20 -8.49 -5.48
C PHE A 50 1.15 -7.71 -6.80
N VAL A 51 1.16 -6.37 -6.74
CA VAL A 51 1.25 -5.50 -7.92
C VAL A 51 2.52 -5.78 -8.72
N LEU A 52 3.64 -6.06 -8.04
CA LEU A 52 4.90 -6.45 -8.69
C LEU A 52 4.77 -7.77 -9.45
N VAL A 53 4.12 -8.79 -8.87
CA VAL A 53 3.85 -10.07 -9.54
C VAL A 53 3.00 -9.88 -10.79
N ILE A 54 1.92 -9.09 -10.69
CA ILE A 54 1.09 -8.74 -11.85
C ILE A 54 1.91 -8.03 -12.93
N LEU A 55 2.72 -7.04 -12.56
CA LEU A 55 3.53 -6.29 -13.51
C LEU A 55 4.53 -7.20 -14.23
N MET A 56 5.17 -8.11 -13.51
CA MET A 56 6.11 -9.08 -14.06
C MET A 56 5.42 -10.03 -15.04
N LEU A 57 4.23 -10.54 -14.71
CA LEU A 57 3.42 -11.38 -15.60
C LEU A 57 2.97 -10.63 -16.85
N MET A 58 2.46 -9.41 -16.67
CA MET A 58 2.06 -8.53 -17.78
C MET A 58 3.23 -8.27 -18.74
N LEU A 59 4.42 -7.95 -18.21
CA LEU A 59 5.61 -7.73 -19.02
C LEU A 59 6.06 -9.01 -19.74
N GLY A 60 6.07 -10.16 -19.06
CA GLY A 60 6.43 -11.44 -19.67
C GLY A 60 5.50 -11.81 -20.83
N LEU A 61 4.21 -11.62 -20.64
CA LEU A 61 3.18 -11.89 -21.66
C LEU A 61 3.26 -10.88 -22.82
N LEU A 62 3.54 -9.61 -22.53
CA LEU A 62 3.77 -8.58 -23.55
C LEU A 62 5.01 -8.89 -24.40
N CYS A 63 6.10 -9.35 -23.78
CA CYS A 63 7.30 -9.78 -24.49
C CYS A 63 7.05 -11.02 -25.36
N ALA A 64 6.28 -11.99 -24.86
CA ALA A 64 5.90 -13.18 -25.63
C ALA A 64 5.05 -12.80 -26.86
N TYR A 65 4.07 -11.91 -26.68
CA TYR A 65 3.26 -11.40 -27.78
C TYR A 65 4.10 -10.64 -28.81
N ALA A 66 4.99 -9.73 -28.38
CA ALA A 66 5.85 -8.97 -29.29
C ALA A 66 6.77 -9.91 -30.10
N ALA A 67 7.26 -10.99 -29.48
CA ALA A 67 8.03 -12.02 -30.18
C ALA A 67 7.20 -12.79 -31.22
N LEU A 68 5.92 -13.04 -30.94
CA LEU A 68 4.99 -13.73 -31.85
C LEU A 68 4.55 -12.86 -33.02
N GLU A 69 4.24 -11.58 -32.79
CA GLU A 69 3.83 -10.64 -33.84
C GLU A 69 5.01 -10.26 -34.75
N GLY A 70 6.26 -10.38 -34.24
CA GLY A 70 7.45 -9.89 -34.93
C GLY A 70 7.56 -8.35 -34.93
N SER A 71 6.60 -7.68 -34.30
CA SER A 71 6.60 -6.24 -34.08
C SER A 71 7.24 -5.95 -32.72
N GLY A 72 8.15 -4.97 -32.67
CA GLY A 72 8.74 -4.55 -31.40
C GLY A 72 7.69 -4.03 -30.41
N LEU A 73 8.10 -3.72 -29.18
CA LEU A 73 7.21 -3.16 -28.16
C LEU A 73 6.61 -1.80 -28.61
N ASN A 74 5.37 -1.82 -29.10
CA ASN A 74 4.62 -0.63 -29.46
C ASN A 74 3.68 -0.21 -28.30
N GLY A 75 3.53 1.10 -28.09
CA GLY A 75 2.58 1.64 -27.10
C GLY A 75 1.12 1.22 -27.39
N GLY A 76 0.77 0.99 -28.65
CA GLY A 76 -0.54 0.45 -29.03
C GLY A 76 -0.79 -0.97 -28.50
N LEU A 77 0.25 -1.81 -28.49
CA LEU A 77 0.18 -3.17 -27.96
C LEU A 77 0.04 -3.16 -26.44
N LEU A 78 0.82 -2.33 -25.76
CA LEU A 78 0.74 -2.17 -24.30
C LEU A 78 -0.65 -1.68 -23.87
N LYS A 79 -1.21 -0.71 -24.60
CA LYS A 79 -2.58 -0.24 -24.39
C LYS A 79 -3.58 -1.38 -24.56
N SER A 80 -3.56 -2.09 -25.68
CA SER A 80 -4.53 -3.15 -25.99
C SER A 80 -4.44 -4.31 -24.99
N SER A 81 -3.23 -4.71 -24.59
CA SER A 81 -2.98 -5.73 -23.57
C SER A 81 -3.53 -5.32 -22.20
N PHE A 82 -3.39 -4.04 -21.82
CA PHE A 82 -3.97 -3.51 -20.58
C PHE A 82 -5.50 -3.54 -20.61
N PHE A 83 -6.11 -3.04 -21.69
CA PHE A 83 -7.58 -3.04 -21.84
C PHE A 83 -8.15 -4.45 -21.86
N LEU A 84 -7.50 -5.38 -22.55
CA LEU A 84 -7.96 -6.76 -22.56
C LEU A 84 -7.77 -7.43 -21.19
N GLY A 85 -6.57 -7.33 -20.61
CA GLY A 85 -6.22 -8.05 -19.39
C GLY A 85 -6.97 -7.56 -18.14
N PHE A 86 -7.23 -6.26 -18.02
CA PHE A 86 -7.89 -5.69 -16.85
C PHE A 86 -9.37 -5.35 -17.07
N LEU A 87 -9.73 -4.89 -18.27
CA LEU A 87 -11.10 -4.43 -18.56
C LEU A 87 -11.89 -5.44 -19.40
N GLY A 88 -11.26 -6.50 -19.91
CA GLY A 88 -11.92 -7.51 -20.74
C GLY A 88 -12.39 -6.97 -22.10
N GLN A 89 -11.86 -5.82 -22.56
CA GLN A 89 -12.32 -5.19 -23.79
C GLN A 89 -11.60 -5.81 -25.01
N LEU A 90 -12.33 -6.66 -25.76
CA LEU A 90 -11.83 -7.40 -26.92
C LEU A 90 -11.70 -6.54 -28.19
N ASP A 91 -12.48 -5.46 -28.32
CA ASP A 91 -12.54 -4.62 -29.53
C ASP A 91 -11.24 -3.84 -29.82
N ALA A 92 -10.27 -3.86 -28.91
CA ALA A 92 -9.05 -3.06 -28.99
C ALA A 92 -7.95 -3.71 -29.86
N PHE A 93 -8.07 -4.98 -30.27
CA PHE A 93 -7.00 -5.67 -30.96
C PHE A 93 -7.00 -5.41 -32.48
N PRO A 94 -5.90 -4.88 -33.04
CA PRO A 94 -5.77 -4.78 -34.48
C PRO A 94 -5.73 -6.19 -35.08
N GLY A 95 -6.58 -6.44 -36.08
CA GLY A 95 -6.66 -7.75 -36.74
C GLY A 95 -5.30 -8.17 -37.32
N ALA A 96 -4.94 -9.44 -37.11
CA ALA A 96 -3.74 -10.03 -37.68
C ALA A 96 -3.79 -10.07 -39.22
N VAL A 97 -2.62 -9.91 -39.85
CA VAL A 97 -2.50 -9.85 -41.32
C VAL A 97 -2.55 -11.24 -41.95
N ASP A 98 -2.07 -12.27 -41.24
CA ASP A 98 -1.99 -13.66 -41.73
C ASP A 98 -2.88 -14.61 -40.91
N ALA A 99 -3.66 -15.44 -41.60
CA ALA A 99 -4.66 -16.32 -40.99
C ALA A 99 -4.06 -17.38 -40.05
N GLU A 100 -2.87 -17.90 -40.35
CA GLU A 100 -2.22 -18.94 -39.52
C GLU A 100 -1.62 -18.34 -38.24
N GLN A 101 -0.97 -17.17 -38.34
CA GLN A 101 -0.42 -16.45 -37.20
C GLN A 101 -1.54 -15.90 -36.30
N ALA A 102 -2.69 -15.54 -36.89
CA ALA A 102 -3.88 -15.11 -36.17
C ALA A 102 -4.35 -16.15 -35.14
N VAL A 103 -4.38 -17.43 -35.50
CA VAL A 103 -4.86 -18.50 -34.60
C VAL A 103 -3.97 -18.62 -33.36
N TRP A 104 -2.65 -18.64 -33.53
CA TRP A 104 -1.71 -18.73 -32.41
C TRP A 104 -1.76 -17.50 -31.51
N LEU A 105 -1.87 -16.32 -32.13
CA LEU A 105 -1.92 -15.05 -31.43
C LEU A 105 -3.24 -14.90 -30.65
N GLU A 106 -4.36 -15.25 -31.26
CA GLU A 106 -5.68 -15.29 -30.63
C GLU A 106 -5.70 -16.28 -29.46
N PHE A 107 -5.15 -17.48 -29.64
CA PHE A 107 -5.03 -18.46 -28.57
C PHE A 107 -4.22 -17.93 -27.38
N TRP A 108 -3.04 -17.34 -27.64
CA TRP A 108 -2.22 -16.73 -26.61
C TRP A 108 -2.93 -15.59 -25.90
N LEU A 109 -3.66 -14.78 -26.66
CA LEU A 109 -4.41 -13.66 -26.14
C LEU A 109 -5.55 -14.09 -25.20
N HIS A 110 -6.28 -15.14 -25.56
CA HIS A 110 -7.31 -15.75 -24.71
C HIS A 110 -6.69 -16.36 -23.45
N LEU A 111 -5.56 -17.05 -23.57
CA LEU A 111 -4.84 -17.62 -22.43
C LEU A 111 -4.37 -16.51 -21.47
N PHE A 112 -3.83 -15.41 -22.01
CA PHE A 112 -3.49 -14.21 -21.25
C PHE A 112 -4.70 -13.64 -20.50
N ALA A 113 -5.82 -13.44 -21.20
CA ALA A 113 -7.04 -12.94 -20.61
C ALA A 113 -7.52 -13.85 -19.47
N VAL A 114 -7.53 -15.17 -19.67
CA VAL A 114 -7.90 -16.15 -18.62
C VAL A 114 -6.96 -16.06 -17.41
N ILE A 115 -5.64 -16.04 -17.61
CA ILE A 115 -4.68 -15.98 -16.50
C ILE A 115 -4.84 -14.67 -15.71
N ILE A 116 -4.90 -13.53 -16.39
CA ILE A 116 -4.99 -12.23 -15.70
C ILE A 116 -6.39 -12.04 -15.08
N THR A 117 -7.47 -12.21 -15.86
CA THR A 117 -8.82 -11.90 -15.38
C THR A 117 -9.34 -12.93 -14.40
N ILE A 118 -9.10 -14.23 -14.62
CA ILE A 118 -9.66 -15.28 -13.76
C ILE A 118 -8.70 -15.57 -12.62
N VAL A 119 -7.41 -15.81 -12.89
CA VAL A 119 -6.50 -16.22 -11.82
C VAL A 119 -6.07 -15.00 -10.99
N MET A 120 -5.54 -13.96 -11.62
CA MET A 120 -4.97 -12.82 -10.87
C MET A 120 -6.03 -12.00 -10.15
N VAL A 121 -7.17 -11.68 -10.78
CA VAL A 121 -8.22 -10.89 -10.10
C VAL A 121 -8.83 -11.66 -8.92
N ASN A 122 -9.05 -12.97 -9.04
CA ASN A 122 -9.58 -13.76 -7.92
C ASN A 122 -8.59 -13.86 -6.76
N ILE A 123 -7.29 -14.04 -7.04
CA ILE A 123 -6.26 -14.01 -6.01
C ILE A 123 -6.16 -12.62 -5.37
N LEU A 124 -6.23 -11.55 -6.18
CA LEU A 124 -6.23 -10.17 -5.69
C LEU A 124 -7.36 -9.94 -4.70
N ILE A 125 -8.59 -10.36 -5.05
CA ILE A 125 -9.77 -10.24 -4.18
C ILE A 125 -9.56 -11.02 -2.87
N GLY A 126 -8.99 -12.23 -2.94
CA GLY A 126 -8.69 -13.04 -1.76
C GLY A 126 -7.73 -12.34 -0.80
N VAL A 127 -6.58 -11.89 -1.31
CA VAL A 127 -5.55 -11.18 -0.52
C VAL A 127 -6.11 -9.87 0.04
N LEU A 128 -6.89 -9.15 -0.78
CA LEU A 128 -7.59 -7.94 -0.37
C LEU A 128 -8.53 -8.16 0.78
N SER A 129 -9.37 -9.20 0.71
CA SER A 129 -10.36 -9.51 1.74
C SER A 129 -9.67 -9.84 3.06
N GLU A 130 -8.66 -10.70 3.04
CA GLU A 130 -7.93 -11.09 4.24
C GLU A 130 -7.24 -9.88 4.88
N SER A 131 -6.58 -9.06 4.07
CA SER A 131 -5.89 -7.86 4.56
C SER A 131 -6.89 -6.83 5.08
N TYR A 132 -8.03 -6.68 4.41
CA TYR A 132 -9.09 -5.76 4.80
C TYR A 132 -9.68 -6.13 6.14
N ASP A 133 -9.97 -7.41 6.37
CA ASP A 133 -10.54 -7.87 7.63
C ASP A 133 -9.58 -7.61 8.80
N VAL A 134 -8.27 -7.80 8.61
CA VAL A 134 -7.24 -7.47 9.62
C VAL A 134 -7.25 -5.99 9.98
N TYR A 135 -7.24 -5.10 8.97
CA TYR A 135 -7.23 -3.65 9.23
C TYR A 135 -8.59 -3.13 9.72
N GLN A 136 -9.69 -3.74 9.28
CA GLN A 136 -11.05 -3.40 9.71
C GLN A 136 -11.25 -3.69 11.20
N ASN A 137 -10.74 -4.83 11.68
CA ASN A 137 -10.77 -5.18 13.11
C ASN A 137 -9.94 -4.22 13.97
N SER A 138 -8.95 -3.55 13.36
CA SER A 138 -8.07 -2.59 14.04
C SER A 138 -8.43 -1.13 13.72
N ALA A 139 -9.54 -0.88 13.02
CA ALA A 139 -9.84 0.42 12.42
C ALA A 139 -9.94 1.55 13.45
N ASP A 140 -10.60 1.30 14.58
CA ASP A 140 -10.79 2.31 15.63
C ASP A 140 -9.45 2.71 16.28
N VAL A 141 -8.57 1.73 16.50
CA VAL A 141 -7.23 1.95 17.07
C VAL A 141 -6.37 2.77 16.11
N ILE A 142 -6.36 2.40 14.83
CA ILE A 142 -5.62 3.11 13.78
C ILE A 142 -6.17 4.53 13.63
N PHE A 143 -7.49 4.71 13.69
CA PHE A 143 -8.14 6.01 13.59
C PHE A 143 -7.76 6.96 14.71
N GLU A 144 -7.86 6.53 15.98
CA GLU A 144 -7.48 7.38 17.11
C GLU A 144 -5.99 7.72 17.10
N ARG A 145 -5.12 6.77 16.68
CA ARG A 145 -3.70 7.04 16.47
C ARG A 145 -3.46 8.11 15.41
N GLU A 146 -4.07 7.99 14.24
CA GLU A 146 -3.90 8.96 13.15
C GLU A 146 -4.46 10.34 13.49
N ARG A 147 -5.55 10.40 14.26
CA ARG A 147 -6.09 11.66 14.79
C ARG A 147 -5.13 12.30 15.77
N ALA A 148 -4.60 11.54 16.73
CA ALA A 148 -3.62 12.06 17.69
C ALA A 148 -2.37 12.61 16.99
N LEU A 149 -1.83 11.86 16.01
CA LEU A 149 -0.70 12.30 15.18
C LEU A 149 -1.02 13.57 14.39
N MET A 150 -2.23 13.68 13.83
CA MET A 150 -2.63 14.87 13.10
C MET A 150 -2.80 16.09 14.01
N ILE A 151 -3.48 15.94 15.15
CA ILE A 151 -3.65 17.00 16.15
C ILE A 151 -2.29 17.52 16.59
N LEU A 152 -1.36 16.60 16.85
CA LEU A 152 -0.02 16.98 17.22
C LEU A 152 0.73 17.67 16.06
N THR A 153 0.64 17.14 14.84
CA THR A 153 1.28 17.77 13.68
C THR A 153 0.77 19.20 13.49
N LEU A 154 -0.52 19.42 13.71
CA LEU A 154 -1.13 20.75 13.70
C LEU A 154 -0.64 21.60 14.88
N SER A 155 -0.59 21.07 16.11
CA SER A 155 -0.10 21.82 17.26
C SER A 155 1.36 22.23 17.10
N LEU A 156 2.22 21.35 16.57
CA LEU A 156 3.63 21.64 16.28
C LEU A 156 3.81 22.69 15.18
N ARG A 157 2.90 22.74 14.19
CA ARG A 157 2.92 23.78 13.13
C ARG A 157 2.35 25.12 13.61
N LEU A 158 1.40 25.09 14.53
CA LEU A 158 0.76 26.29 15.09
C LEU A 158 1.54 26.88 16.27
N LEU A 159 2.45 26.12 16.88
CA LEU A 159 3.38 26.63 17.88
C LEU A 159 4.19 27.80 17.27
N PRO A 160 4.16 29.00 17.86
CA PRO A 160 4.81 30.16 17.31
C PRO A 160 6.33 29.92 17.22
N VAL A 161 6.84 29.95 15.98
CA VAL A 161 8.27 29.83 15.63
C VAL A 161 9.15 30.84 16.38
N ALA A 162 8.55 31.87 17.00
CA ALA A 162 9.22 32.92 17.74
C ALA A 162 9.97 32.43 19.01
N GLU A 163 9.57 31.32 19.65
CA GLU A 163 10.24 30.82 20.85
C GLU A 163 11.20 29.65 20.60
N PHE A 164 11.11 28.99 19.44
CA PHE A 164 12.00 27.89 19.08
C PHE A 164 13.29 28.45 18.45
N ARG A 165 14.27 28.80 19.30
CA ARG A 165 15.57 29.33 18.88
C ARG A 165 16.21 28.48 17.75
N ARG A 166 16.85 29.16 16.79
CA ARG A 166 17.58 28.62 15.62
C ARG A 166 18.36 27.30 15.81
N PRO A 167 19.11 27.04 16.91
CA PRO A 167 19.92 25.84 16.97
C PRO A 167 19.12 24.55 17.20
N TRP A 168 17.81 24.60 17.48
CA TRP A 168 17.04 23.38 17.81
C TRP A 168 16.11 22.93 16.68
N GLN A 169 16.10 23.61 15.53
CA GLN A 169 15.26 23.25 14.38
C GLN A 169 15.59 21.86 13.80
N TRP A 170 16.84 21.42 13.88
CA TRP A 170 17.22 20.07 13.45
C TRP A 170 16.62 18.98 14.35
N LEU A 171 16.28 19.28 15.62
CA LEU A 171 15.67 18.32 16.55
C LEU A 171 14.22 17.99 16.18
N GLN A 172 13.50 18.85 15.44
CA GLN A 172 12.13 18.54 14.99
C GLN A 172 12.07 17.29 14.11
N ALA A 173 13.14 16.96 13.37
CA ALA A 173 13.21 15.75 12.57
C ALA A 173 13.34 14.47 13.41
N PHE A 174 13.70 14.58 14.70
CA PHE A 174 13.92 13.45 15.61
C PHE A 174 12.76 13.21 16.59
N VAL A 175 11.73 14.08 16.58
CA VAL A 175 10.54 13.90 17.41
C VAL A 175 9.64 12.86 16.75
N CYS A 176 9.91 11.59 17.04
CA CYS A 176 9.05 10.46 16.69
C CYS A 176 8.14 10.14 17.88
N ILE A 177 6.87 9.83 17.61
CA ILE A 177 5.88 9.54 18.65
C ILE A 177 5.35 8.13 18.45
N GLU A 178 5.64 7.30 19.44
CA GLU A 178 5.12 5.96 19.55
C GLU A 178 4.18 5.87 20.74
N ALA A 179 3.00 5.31 20.48
CA ALA A 179 2.08 4.90 21.51
C ALA A 179 2.53 3.53 22.05
N PRO A 180 2.65 3.33 23.38
CA PRO A 180 2.96 2.04 23.95
C PRO A 180 1.83 1.02 23.70
N GLU A 181 2.18 -0.24 23.47
CA GLU A 181 1.24 -1.34 23.18
C GLU A 181 0.26 -1.64 24.34
N ASP A 182 0.58 -1.21 25.56
CA ASP A 182 -0.16 -1.56 26.79
C ASP A 182 -1.43 -0.71 27.05
N TRP A 183 -1.80 0.21 26.15
CA TRP A 183 -2.93 1.12 26.34
C TRP A 183 -4.30 0.42 26.46
N ILE A 184 -4.39 -0.85 26.06
CA ILE A 184 -5.59 -1.69 26.16
C ILE A 184 -5.92 -2.04 27.63
N THR A 185 -4.97 -1.90 28.57
CA THR A 185 -5.17 -2.27 29.99
C THR A 185 -5.81 -1.19 30.88
N GLY A 186 -6.26 -0.07 30.30
CA GLY A 186 -7.20 0.84 30.98
C GLY A 186 -6.62 1.75 32.07
N ASN A 187 -5.29 1.81 32.23
CA ASN A 187 -4.68 2.73 33.19
C ASN A 187 -4.33 4.08 32.54
N ARG A 188 -4.99 5.15 33.00
CA ARG A 188 -5.10 6.47 32.35
C ARG A 188 -3.89 7.38 32.56
N HIS A 189 -2.74 7.03 32.02
CA HIS A 189 -1.65 8.00 31.89
C HIS A 189 -1.17 8.07 30.45
N CYS A 190 -1.74 9.01 29.68
CA CYS A 190 -1.20 9.44 28.39
C CYS A 190 0.08 10.24 28.66
N PHE A 191 1.24 9.59 28.54
CA PHE A 191 2.52 10.28 28.60
C PHE A 191 2.86 10.83 27.19
N LEU A 192 3.10 12.14 27.12
CA LEU A 192 3.67 12.79 25.94
C LEU A 192 5.18 12.52 25.97
N TRP A 193 5.65 11.52 25.22
CA TRP A 193 7.08 11.25 25.09
C TRP A 193 7.65 12.12 23.95
N ALA A 194 8.50 13.07 24.31
CA ALA A 194 9.42 13.70 23.37
C ALA A 194 10.75 12.95 23.46
N CYS A 195 11.12 12.23 22.40
CA CYS A 195 12.43 11.57 22.36
C CYS A 195 13.54 12.64 22.24
N ALA A 196 14.34 12.79 23.30
CA ALA A 196 15.69 13.32 23.17
C ALA A 196 16.60 12.18 22.69
N PRO A 197 17.51 12.39 21.73
CA PRO A 197 18.46 11.36 21.36
C PRO A 197 19.37 11.11 22.57
N LEU A 198 19.22 9.97 23.22
CA LEU A 198 20.26 9.39 24.04
C LEU A 198 21.10 8.53 23.10
N ASP A 199 22.40 8.79 23.04
CA ASP A 199 23.38 8.02 22.27
C ASP A 199 23.41 6.55 22.75
N GLU A 200 22.46 5.71 22.31
CA GLU A 200 22.47 4.25 22.45
C GLU A 200 21.54 3.60 21.40
N PRO A 201 21.90 2.46 20.78
CA PRO A 201 21.18 1.90 19.63
C PRO A 201 19.85 1.28 20.04
N ALA A 202 18.77 2.07 19.98
CA ALA A 202 17.40 1.74 20.35
C ALA A 202 16.75 0.56 19.57
N SER A 203 17.39 0.05 18.51
CA SER A 203 16.94 -1.16 17.80
C SER A 203 17.14 -2.43 18.64
N LEU A 204 18.14 -2.48 19.52
CA LEU A 204 18.44 -3.66 20.34
C LEU A 204 17.46 -3.82 21.51
N SER A 205 16.99 -2.73 22.12
CA SER A 205 16.07 -2.82 23.25
C SER A 205 14.68 -3.30 22.84
N ARG A 206 14.17 -2.85 21.68
CA ARG A 206 12.86 -3.29 21.16
C ARG A 206 12.85 -4.74 20.71
N LEU A 207 13.91 -5.17 20.02
CA LEU A 207 14.05 -6.57 19.64
C LEU A 207 14.12 -7.47 20.87
N ASN A 208 14.80 -7.02 21.93
CA ASN A 208 14.89 -7.76 23.18
C ASN A 208 13.56 -7.83 23.95
N VAL A 209 12.76 -6.76 23.92
CA VAL A 209 11.41 -6.76 24.53
C VAL A 209 10.47 -7.68 23.75
N LEU A 210 10.51 -7.63 22.41
CA LEU A 210 9.70 -8.51 21.57
C LEU A 210 10.10 -9.98 21.73
N ASN A 211 11.40 -10.30 21.74
CA ASN A 211 11.89 -11.67 21.98
C ASN A 211 11.39 -12.21 23.31
N ARG A 212 11.46 -11.41 24.39
CA ARG A 212 10.97 -11.85 25.71
C ARG A 212 9.47 -12.16 25.71
N HIS A 213 8.67 -11.45 24.92
CA HIS A 213 7.24 -11.73 24.81
C HIS A 213 6.94 -12.99 23.99
N VAL A 214 7.69 -13.21 22.91
CA VAL A 214 7.60 -14.43 22.10
C VAL A 214 8.00 -15.64 22.94
N ASP A 215 9.11 -15.56 23.68
CA ASP A 215 9.60 -16.64 24.54
C ASP A 215 8.59 -17.02 25.63
N ARG A 216 7.95 -16.03 26.26
CA ARG A 216 6.89 -16.27 27.28
C ARG A 216 5.67 -16.99 26.70
N ARG A 217 5.23 -16.63 25.49
CA ARG A 217 4.11 -17.33 24.85
C ARG A 217 4.49 -18.75 24.45
N HIS A 218 5.71 -18.94 23.96
CA HIS A 218 6.21 -20.26 23.61
C HIS A 218 6.25 -21.18 24.83
N GLN A 219 6.83 -20.71 25.95
CA GLN A 219 6.84 -21.43 27.22
C GLN A 219 5.43 -21.78 27.71
N ALA A 220 4.50 -20.82 27.71
CA ALA A 220 3.12 -21.08 28.14
C ALA A 220 2.39 -22.11 27.25
N THR A 221 2.81 -22.27 25.99
CA THR A 221 2.23 -23.28 25.08
C THR A 221 2.85 -24.65 25.33
N VAL A 222 4.16 -24.71 25.56
CA VAL A 222 4.87 -25.93 25.95
C VAL A 222 4.32 -26.47 27.27
N ASP A 223 4.15 -25.61 28.28
CA ASP A 223 3.61 -26.00 29.59
C ASP A 223 2.18 -26.58 29.49
N LYS A 224 1.35 -26.04 28.57
CA LYS A 224 0.01 -26.57 28.31
C LYS A 224 0.04 -27.94 27.65
N LEU A 225 0.98 -28.17 26.72
CA LEU A 225 1.15 -29.47 26.06
C LEU A 225 1.64 -30.53 27.04
N ASP A 226 2.61 -30.19 27.89
CA ASP A 226 3.11 -31.08 28.95
C ASP A 226 2.02 -31.44 29.96
N GLY A 227 1.09 -30.51 30.25
CA GLY A 227 -0.07 -30.77 31.09
C GLY A 227 -1.11 -31.72 30.49
N ILE A 228 -1.16 -31.84 29.15
CA ILE A 228 -2.06 -32.78 28.45
C ILE A 228 -1.44 -34.17 28.32
N ALA A 229 -0.10 -34.25 28.30
CA ALA A 229 0.63 -35.50 28.12
C ALA A 229 0.78 -36.34 29.40
N ARG A 230 0.45 -35.81 30.58
CA ARG A 230 0.45 -36.52 31.87
C ARG A 230 -0.93 -36.99 32.25
#